data_AF-A0A935AME4-F1
#
_entry.id   AF-A0A935AME4-F1
#
_cell.length_a   1.000
_cell.length_b   1.000
_cell.length_c   1.000
_cell.angle_alpha   90.00
_cell.angle_beta   90.00
_cell.angle_gamma   90.00
#
_symmetry.space_group_name_H-M   'P 1'
#
loop_
_entity.id
_entity.type
_entity.pdbx_description
1 polymer ?
#
loop_
_entity_poly.entity_id
_entity_poly.type
_entity_poly.pdbx_seq_one_letter_code
_entity_poly.pdbx_strand_id
1 'polypeptide(L)'
;MILPYLNDETFFQYFGKLNKDEFPNKLLNFDLHLIAPIYDSFDKIYLDYSNENSPKILNSESVNISRTFEVTNSNSEIIYKKSPIKFEKGGSIRYSIGNTGVPSWIQNAEYPICPKNGDKMKFLIAFDLCESREEINLEYTSFKRDEDSERYFKNLDFWGCGSIYIFINPKTKVVCYFIQNT
;
A
#
# COMPACT_ATOMS: atom_id res chain seq x y z
N MET A 1 11.18 -10.69 -2.68
CA MET A 1 11.23 -9.65 -1.64
C MET A 1 10.69 -10.29 -0.37
N ILE A 2 11.31 -9.98 0.78
CA ILE A 2 10.95 -10.54 2.09
C ILE A 2 9.97 -9.57 2.76
N LEU A 3 8.79 -10.06 3.11
CA LEU A 3 7.77 -9.27 3.79
C LEU A 3 8.16 -9.06 5.27
N PRO A 4 7.84 -7.90 5.86
CA PRO A 4 7.98 -7.68 7.28
C PRO A 4 7.12 -8.67 8.06
N TYR A 5 7.67 -9.15 9.17
CA TYR A 5 6.94 -9.91 10.18
C TYR A 5 6.76 -9.04 11.41
N LEU A 6 5.53 -8.96 11.94
CA LEU A 6 5.23 -8.28 13.19
C LEU A 6 4.82 -9.29 14.27
N ASN A 7 3.84 -10.12 13.96
CA ASN A 7 3.33 -11.23 14.77
C ASN A 7 2.63 -12.23 13.83
N ASP A 8 2.13 -13.33 14.39
CA ASP A 8 1.48 -14.38 13.60
C ASP A 8 0.13 -13.98 12.99
N GLU A 9 -0.49 -12.93 13.50
CA GLU A 9 -1.83 -12.48 13.10
C GLU A 9 -1.81 -11.45 11.97
N THR A 10 -0.73 -10.67 11.86
CA THR A 10 -0.64 -9.55 10.91
C THR A 10 -0.30 -10.05 9.52
N PHE A 11 -1.15 -9.73 8.54
CA PHE A 11 -0.94 -10.15 7.16
C PHE A 11 -0.42 -9.00 6.30
N PHE A 12 0.87 -9.03 5.94
CA PHE A 12 1.42 -8.11 4.94
C PHE A 12 1.17 -8.60 3.52
N GLN A 13 0.61 -7.73 2.67
CA GLN A 13 0.42 -8.00 1.26
C GLN A 13 1.49 -7.32 0.42
N TYR A 14 2.06 -8.03 -0.54
CA TYR A 14 2.74 -7.42 -1.68
C TYR A 14 1.77 -7.13 -2.81
N PHE A 15 1.61 -5.85 -3.19
CA PHE A 15 0.60 -5.47 -4.18
C PHE A 15 1.16 -4.72 -5.39
N GLY A 16 2.48 -4.54 -5.50
CA GLY A 16 3.06 -3.96 -6.70
C GLY A 16 4.52 -3.55 -6.58
N LYS A 17 5.05 -3.01 -7.66
CA LYS A 17 6.41 -2.46 -7.73
C LYS A 17 6.41 -1.19 -8.57
N LEU A 18 7.10 -0.17 -8.08
CA LEU A 18 7.41 1.05 -8.82
C LEU A 18 8.87 1.03 -9.24
N ASN A 19 9.12 1.13 -10.55
CA ASN A 19 10.47 1.23 -11.09
C ASN A 19 10.99 2.66 -10.94
N LYS A 20 12.20 2.82 -10.40
CA LYS A 20 12.78 4.14 -10.12
C LYS A 20 13.03 4.99 -11.37
N ASP A 21 13.34 4.33 -12.48
CA ASP A 21 13.72 4.96 -13.75
C ASP A 21 12.47 5.38 -14.55
N GLU A 22 11.33 4.71 -14.32
CA GLU A 22 10.03 5.02 -14.94
C GLU A 22 9.16 5.94 -14.08
N PHE A 23 9.46 6.10 -12.79
CA PHE A 23 8.60 6.86 -11.88
C PHE A 23 8.67 8.38 -12.17
N PRO A 24 7.51 9.06 -12.32
CA PRO A 24 7.48 10.49 -12.57
C PRO A 24 8.20 11.31 -11.49
N ASN A 25 8.78 12.45 -11.89
CA ASN A 25 9.44 13.39 -10.99
C ASN A 25 10.70 12.88 -10.28
N LYS A 26 11.23 11.68 -10.64
CA LYS A 26 12.47 11.10 -10.10
C LYS A 26 12.55 11.13 -8.57
N LEU A 27 11.40 10.97 -7.90
CA LEU A 27 11.32 10.95 -6.44
C LEU A 27 11.88 9.65 -5.85
N LEU A 28 11.97 8.60 -6.65
CA LEU A 28 12.55 7.31 -6.28
C LEU A 28 14.03 7.25 -6.69
N ASN A 29 14.89 6.87 -5.76
CA ASN A 29 16.29 6.52 -6.01
C ASN A 29 16.55 5.01 -5.92
N PHE A 30 15.50 4.21 -5.75
CA PHE A 30 15.52 2.75 -5.75
C PHE A 30 14.17 2.20 -6.22
N ASP A 31 14.17 0.95 -6.66
CA ASP A 31 12.95 0.24 -7.02
C ASP A 31 12.10 -0.03 -5.77
N LEU A 32 10.91 0.53 -5.72
CA LEU A 32 10.06 0.42 -4.54
C LEU A 32 9.09 -0.75 -4.69
N HIS A 33 9.26 -1.77 -3.86
CA HIS A 33 8.26 -2.82 -3.69
C HIS A 33 7.16 -2.35 -2.74
N LEU A 34 5.91 -2.34 -3.22
CA LEU A 34 4.74 -1.87 -2.48
C LEU A 34 4.21 -2.99 -1.58
N ILE A 35 4.28 -2.74 -0.27
CA ILE A 35 3.78 -3.67 0.75
C ILE A 35 3.12 -2.90 1.88
N ALA A 36 2.05 -3.47 2.40
CA ALA A 36 1.35 -2.99 3.59
C ALA A 36 0.37 -4.08 4.05
N PRO A 37 -0.10 -4.03 5.32
CA PRO A 37 -1.15 -4.91 5.78
C PRO A 37 -2.52 -4.38 5.31
N ILE A 38 -2.73 -4.34 3.99
CA ILE A 38 -3.83 -3.61 3.36
C ILE A 38 -5.24 -4.14 3.70
N TYR A 39 -5.33 -5.34 4.24
CA TYR A 39 -6.59 -5.95 4.69
C TYR A 39 -6.77 -5.93 6.21
N ASP A 40 -5.80 -5.41 6.96
CA ASP A 40 -5.91 -5.18 8.40
C ASP A 40 -6.08 -3.69 8.68
N SER A 41 -6.64 -3.36 9.84
CA SER A 41 -6.91 -1.97 10.22
C SER A 41 -5.66 -1.35 10.81
N PHE A 42 -5.18 -0.23 10.24
CA PHE A 42 -4.00 0.50 10.73
C PHE A 42 -4.09 1.99 10.42
N ASP A 43 -3.54 2.83 11.30
CA ASP A 43 -3.52 4.28 11.10
C ASP A 43 -2.49 4.70 10.04
N LYS A 44 -1.20 4.50 10.36
CA LYS A 44 -0.06 4.76 9.48
C LYS A 44 0.98 3.71 9.76
N ILE A 45 1.56 3.14 8.69
CA ILE A 45 2.71 2.27 8.82
C ILE A 45 3.92 2.87 8.13
N TYR A 46 5.05 2.82 8.82
CA TYR A 46 6.33 3.33 8.33
C TYR A 46 7.27 2.16 8.09
N LEU A 47 7.69 2.01 6.84
CA LEU A 47 8.61 0.97 6.40
C LEU A 47 9.94 1.57 5.99
N ASP A 48 11.02 1.01 6.52
CA ASP A 48 12.39 1.38 6.21
C ASP A 48 12.97 0.49 5.11
N TYR A 49 13.16 1.06 3.93
CA TYR A 49 13.75 0.40 2.76
C TYR A 49 15.26 0.63 2.65
N SER A 50 15.95 0.86 3.77
CA SER A 50 17.43 0.87 3.76
C SER A 50 18.02 -0.41 3.18
N ASN A 51 17.34 -1.55 3.38
CA ASN A 51 17.48 -2.76 2.56
C ASN A 51 16.21 -2.94 1.70
N GLU A 52 16.33 -2.69 0.39
CA GLU A 52 15.21 -2.59 -0.55
C GLU A 52 14.41 -3.90 -0.72
N ASN A 53 15.06 -5.05 -0.46
CA ASN A 53 14.45 -6.38 -0.60
C ASN A 53 13.95 -6.95 0.73
N SER A 54 14.20 -6.28 1.85
CA SER A 54 13.78 -6.69 3.19
C SER A 54 13.50 -5.45 4.04
N PRO A 55 12.43 -4.70 3.70
CA PRO A 55 12.03 -3.53 4.47
C PRO A 55 11.62 -3.91 5.90
N LYS A 56 11.81 -2.97 6.83
CA LYS A 56 11.49 -3.18 8.25
C LYS A 56 10.44 -2.20 8.74
N ILE A 57 9.54 -2.66 9.60
CA ILE A 57 8.60 -1.79 10.30
C ILE A 57 9.39 -0.91 11.27
N LEU A 58 9.19 0.40 11.18
CA LEU A 58 9.72 1.34 12.17
C LEU A 58 8.75 1.46 13.33
N ASN A 59 9.31 1.58 14.55
CA ASN A 59 8.56 1.67 15.80
C ASN A 59 7.55 0.52 15.97
N SER A 60 7.95 -0.71 15.63
CA SER A 60 7.06 -1.89 15.64
C SER A 60 6.29 -2.08 16.95
N GLU A 61 6.85 -1.67 18.08
CA GLU A 61 6.20 -1.78 19.40
C GLU A 61 5.03 -0.80 19.60
N SER A 62 4.96 0.27 18.81
CA SER A 62 3.88 1.26 18.88
C SER A 62 2.94 1.21 17.68
N VAL A 63 3.17 0.31 16.73
CA VAL A 63 2.31 0.15 15.55
C VAL A 63 1.06 -0.61 15.97
N ASN A 64 -0.09 0.05 15.84
CA ASN A 64 -1.38 -0.55 16.09
C ASN A 64 -1.95 -1.09 14.78
N ILE A 65 -1.90 -2.42 14.60
CA ILE A 65 -2.55 -3.12 13.51
C ILE A 65 -3.56 -4.08 14.14
N SER A 66 -4.83 -3.96 13.75
CA SER A 66 -5.89 -4.83 14.20
C SER A 66 -6.32 -5.75 13.07
N ARG A 67 -6.22 -7.05 13.31
CA ARG A 67 -6.62 -8.08 12.36
C ARG A 67 -8.10 -7.94 12.03
N THR A 68 -8.42 -7.89 10.75
CA THR A 68 -9.81 -7.70 10.29
C THR A 68 -10.45 -8.99 9.83
N PHE A 69 -9.70 -9.84 9.15
CA PHE A 69 -10.20 -11.12 8.63
C PHE A 69 -9.58 -12.30 9.37
N GLU A 70 -10.41 -13.12 10.01
CA GLU A 70 -9.96 -14.34 10.70
C GLU A 70 -9.39 -15.41 9.77
N VAL A 71 -9.66 -15.30 8.46
CA VAL A 71 -9.14 -16.23 7.44
C VAL A 71 -7.70 -15.94 7.03
N THR A 72 -7.17 -14.74 7.30
CA THR A 72 -5.79 -14.33 6.92
C THR A 72 -4.86 -14.26 8.12
N ASN A 73 -3.61 -14.67 7.96
CA ASN A 73 -2.54 -14.57 8.96
C ASN A 73 -1.19 -14.28 8.28
N SER A 74 -0.10 -14.25 9.04
CA SER A 74 1.24 -13.95 8.53
C SER A 74 1.76 -14.90 7.45
N ASN A 75 1.20 -16.10 7.34
CA ASN A 75 1.55 -17.11 6.33
C ASN A 75 0.53 -17.19 5.18
N SER A 76 -0.50 -16.35 5.18
CA SER A 76 -1.47 -16.31 4.09
C SER A 76 -0.85 -15.76 2.82
N GLU A 77 -1.39 -16.19 1.67
CA GLU A 77 -1.00 -15.69 0.37
C GLU A 77 -2.26 -15.26 -0.38
N ILE A 78 -2.22 -14.04 -0.93
CA ILE A 78 -3.19 -13.55 -1.91
C ILE A 78 -2.38 -13.07 -3.11
N ILE A 79 -2.65 -13.65 -4.27
CA ILE A 79 -1.94 -13.34 -5.52
C ILE A 79 -2.95 -12.79 -6.50
N TYR A 80 -2.66 -11.60 -7.00
CA TYR A 80 -3.44 -10.92 -8.03
C TYR A 80 -2.76 -11.07 -9.39
N LYS A 81 -3.57 -11.08 -10.46
CA LYS A 81 -3.08 -11.05 -11.83
C LYS A 81 -2.23 -9.79 -12.03
N LYS A 82 -1.05 -9.98 -12.62
CA LYS A 82 -0.14 -8.87 -12.92
C LYS A 82 -0.79 -7.93 -13.95
N SER A 83 -0.94 -6.66 -13.56
CA SER A 83 -1.44 -5.60 -14.43
C SER A 83 -0.40 -4.47 -14.55
N PRO A 84 0.15 -4.19 -15.74
CA PRO A 84 1.06 -3.07 -15.92
C PRO A 84 0.30 -1.74 -15.90
N ILE A 85 0.86 -0.75 -15.21
CA ILE A 85 0.29 0.59 -15.10
C ILE A 85 1.16 1.61 -15.85
N LYS A 86 0.54 2.68 -16.36
CA LYS A 86 1.26 3.78 -17.02
C LYS A 86 0.87 5.11 -16.40
N PHE A 87 1.79 6.08 -16.46
CA PHE A 87 1.57 7.43 -15.99
C PHE A 87 1.18 8.34 -17.16
N GLU A 88 0.13 9.13 -16.99
CA GLU A 88 -0.31 10.12 -17.98
C GLU A 88 -0.44 11.50 -17.33
N LYS A 89 0.04 12.54 -18.03
CA LYS A 89 -0.04 13.93 -17.56
C LYS A 89 -1.40 14.53 -17.91
N GLY A 90 -2.06 15.16 -16.94
CA GLY A 90 -3.27 15.97 -17.18
C GLY A 90 -4.57 15.17 -17.41
N GLY A 91 -4.60 13.90 -17.01
CA GLY A 91 -5.82 13.08 -17.03
C GLY A 91 -6.80 13.40 -15.90
N SER A 92 -8.05 12.98 -16.07
CA SER A 92 -9.05 13.04 -14.99
C SER A 92 -8.77 11.96 -13.96
N ILE A 93 -8.59 12.36 -12.70
CA ILE A 93 -8.40 11.44 -11.57
C ILE A 93 -9.56 10.44 -11.46
N ARG A 94 -10.79 10.84 -11.84
CA ARG A 94 -11.99 9.99 -11.73
C ARG A 94 -11.92 8.69 -12.53
N TYR A 95 -11.20 8.67 -13.65
CA TYR A 95 -11.08 7.51 -14.53
C TYR A 95 -9.70 6.85 -14.44
N SER A 96 -8.85 7.32 -13.54
CA SER A 96 -7.57 6.68 -13.24
C SER A 96 -7.70 5.71 -12.07
N ILE A 97 -6.74 4.80 -11.97
CA ILE A 97 -6.57 3.87 -10.85
C ILE A 97 -5.91 4.52 -9.62
N GLY A 98 -5.59 5.83 -9.70
CA GLY A 98 -4.82 6.55 -8.72
C GLY A 98 -4.10 7.77 -9.30
N ASN A 99 -3.38 8.51 -8.45
CA ASN A 99 -2.74 9.76 -8.85
C ASN A 99 -1.37 10.00 -8.18
N THR A 100 -0.53 10.81 -8.83
CA THR A 100 0.77 11.29 -8.30
C THR A 100 0.86 12.83 -8.40
N GLY A 101 1.89 13.43 -7.82
CA GLY A 101 2.10 14.88 -7.79
C GLY A 101 1.50 15.54 -6.55
N VAL A 102 0.19 15.78 -6.55
CA VAL A 102 -0.54 16.38 -5.41
C VAL A 102 -1.58 15.38 -4.91
N PRO A 103 -1.64 15.06 -3.61
CA PRO A 103 -2.61 14.09 -3.08
C PRO A 103 -4.04 14.63 -3.22
N SER A 104 -4.95 13.77 -3.68
CA SER A 104 -6.39 14.03 -3.67
C SER A 104 -6.97 13.38 -2.43
N TRP A 105 -7.23 14.15 -1.38
CA TRP A 105 -7.65 13.62 -0.08
C TRP A 105 -9.12 13.22 -0.02
N ILE A 106 -9.43 12.14 0.69
CA ILE A 106 -10.82 11.80 1.09
C ILE A 106 -11.19 12.52 2.39
N GLN A 107 -10.34 12.43 3.42
CA GLN A 107 -10.65 12.93 4.78
C GLN A 107 -9.74 14.10 5.24
N ASN A 108 -9.15 14.86 4.29
CA ASN A 108 -8.25 15.99 4.57
C ASN A 108 -7.09 15.66 5.55
N ALA A 109 -6.27 14.66 5.21
CA ALA A 109 -5.18 14.20 6.06
C ALA A 109 -3.97 15.14 6.10
N GLU A 110 -3.23 15.06 7.21
CA GLU A 110 -1.93 15.68 7.34
C GLU A 110 -0.83 14.87 6.65
N TYR A 111 0.12 15.58 6.06
CA TYR A 111 1.34 14.98 5.52
C TYR A 111 2.13 14.28 6.63
N PRO A 112 2.57 13.02 6.42
CA PRO A 112 3.34 12.31 7.43
C PRO A 112 4.72 12.94 7.62
N ILE A 113 5.21 12.88 8.86
CA ILE A 113 6.57 13.22 9.24
C ILE A 113 7.41 11.94 9.31
N CYS A 114 8.63 11.98 8.79
CA CYS A 114 9.53 10.84 8.77
C CYS A 114 10.08 10.57 10.20
N PRO A 115 9.85 9.38 10.77
CA PRO A 115 10.24 9.08 12.15
C PRO A 115 11.76 9.05 12.37
N LYS A 116 12.57 8.85 11.31
CA LYS A 116 14.03 8.79 11.43
C LYS A 116 14.70 10.16 11.55
N ASN A 117 14.11 11.21 10.98
CA ASN A 117 14.80 12.49 10.84
C ASN A 117 13.91 13.73 11.00
N GLY A 118 12.61 13.57 11.22
CA GLY A 118 11.68 14.70 11.41
C GLY A 118 11.30 15.45 10.14
N ASP A 119 11.83 15.08 8.96
CA ASP A 119 11.48 15.75 7.71
C ASP A 119 10.04 15.42 7.31
N LYS A 120 9.32 16.41 6.78
CA LYS A 120 8.04 16.20 6.09
C LYS A 120 8.24 15.26 4.90
N MET A 121 7.44 14.20 4.83
CA MET A 121 7.52 13.22 3.73
C MET A 121 6.88 13.77 2.45
N LYS A 122 7.37 13.30 1.30
CA LYS A 122 6.87 13.69 -0.01
C LYS A 122 5.77 12.72 -0.45
N PHE A 123 4.68 13.25 -0.98
CA PHE A 123 3.66 12.43 -1.60
C PHE A 123 4.26 11.70 -2.81
N LEU A 124 4.09 10.38 -2.85
CA LEU A 124 4.59 9.56 -3.94
C LEU A 124 3.43 9.26 -4.89
N ILE A 125 2.43 8.53 -4.41
CA ILE A 125 1.29 8.07 -5.21
C ILE A 125 0.14 7.70 -4.28
N ALA A 126 -1.09 7.80 -4.78
CA ALA A 126 -2.26 7.14 -4.21
C ALA A 126 -2.84 6.18 -5.24
N PHE A 127 -3.41 5.07 -4.77
CA PHE A 127 -4.20 4.15 -5.58
C PHE A 127 -5.63 4.13 -5.07
N ASP A 128 -6.57 4.27 -6.00
CA ASP A 128 -8.01 4.39 -5.78
C ASP A 128 -8.70 3.19 -6.43
N LEU A 129 -8.40 2.00 -5.93
CA LEU A 129 -8.95 0.76 -6.44
C LEU A 129 -10.23 0.41 -5.67
N CYS A 130 -11.21 -0.09 -6.40
CA CYS A 130 -12.54 -0.34 -5.89
C CYS A 130 -13.05 -1.67 -6.42
N GLU A 131 -13.78 -2.42 -5.60
CA GLU A 131 -14.38 -3.71 -5.97
C GLU A 131 -15.14 -3.69 -7.30
N SER A 132 -15.76 -2.56 -7.66
CA SER A 132 -16.56 -2.39 -8.89
C SER A 132 -15.70 -2.27 -10.15
N ARG A 133 -14.39 -2.09 -9.99
CA ARG A 133 -13.42 -1.97 -11.08
C ARG A 133 -12.61 -3.27 -11.14
N GLU A 134 -12.92 -4.12 -12.11
CA GLU A 134 -12.23 -5.41 -12.36
C GLU A 134 -10.81 -5.22 -12.94
N GLU A 135 -10.09 -4.18 -12.50
CA GLU A 135 -8.79 -3.76 -13.02
C GLU A 135 -7.66 -4.72 -12.62
N ILE A 136 -7.72 -5.26 -11.40
CA ILE A 136 -6.72 -6.15 -10.82
C ILE A 136 -7.43 -7.31 -10.11
N ASN A 137 -7.62 -8.41 -10.83
CA ASN A 137 -8.39 -9.57 -10.39
C ASN A 137 -7.54 -10.57 -9.62
N LEU A 138 -8.17 -11.28 -8.68
CA LEU A 138 -7.57 -12.41 -7.97
C LEU A 138 -7.13 -13.52 -8.92
N GLU A 139 -5.97 -14.10 -8.63
CA GLU A 139 -5.43 -15.30 -9.29
C GLU A 139 -5.41 -16.49 -8.33
N TYR A 140 -5.04 -16.28 -7.07
CA TYR A 140 -4.90 -17.36 -6.09
C TYR A 140 -4.99 -16.86 -4.64
N THR A 141 -5.54 -17.70 -3.76
CA THR A 141 -5.41 -17.58 -2.30
C THR A 141 -4.98 -18.91 -1.68
N SER A 142 -4.18 -18.88 -0.61
CA SER A 142 -3.79 -20.09 0.14
C SER A 142 -4.85 -20.60 1.13
N PHE A 143 -5.95 -19.86 1.27
CA PHE A 143 -7.04 -20.16 2.20
C PHE A 143 -8.39 -20.14 1.48
N LYS A 144 -9.39 -20.76 2.10
CA LYS A 144 -10.78 -20.72 1.63
C LYS A 144 -11.42 -19.41 2.07
N ARG A 145 -12.00 -18.68 1.11
CA ARG A 145 -12.74 -17.44 1.34
C ARG A 145 -14.15 -17.76 1.87
N ASP A 146 -14.60 -16.99 2.84
CA ASP A 146 -16.00 -16.88 3.27
C ASP A 146 -16.73 -15.78 2.48
N GLU A 147 -18.02 -15.59 2.73
CA GLU A 147 -18.83 -14.60 1.99
C GLU A 147 -18.32 -13.17 2.17
N ASP A 148 -17.86 -12.81 3.38
CA ASP A 148 -17.38 -11.47 3.70
C ASP A 148 -16.02 -11.18 3.04
N SER A 149 -15.10 -12.13 3.10
CA SER A 149 -13.76 -12.02 2.50
C SER A 149 -13.75 -12.14 0.98
N GLU A 150 -14.73 -12.82 0.37
CA GLU A 150 -14.87 -12.90 -1.08
C GLU A 150 -14.91 -11.51 -1.71
N ARG A 151 -15.66 -10.58 -1.08
CA ARG A 151 -15.83 -9.20 -1.54
C ARG A 151 -14.51 -8.44 -1.63
N TYR A 152 -13.69 -8.51 -0.58
CA TYR A 152 -12.44 -7.76 -0.48
C TYR A 152 -11.28 -8.40 -1.24
N PHE A 153 -11.29 -9.71 -1.44
CA PHE A 153 -10.17 -10.41 -2.06
C PHE A 153 -10.38 -10.70 -3.55
N LYS A 154 -11.60 -10.56 -4.08
CA LYS A 154 -11.87 -10.81 -5.51
C LYS A 154 -11.06 -9.88 -6.42
N ASN A 155 -10.92 -8.62 -6.02
CA ASN A 155 -10.14 -7.59 -6.69
C ASN A 155 -9.18 -6.96 -5.68
N LEU A 156 -8.07 -6.39 -6.13
CA LEU A 156 -7.23 -5.58 -5.24
C LEU A 156 -8.03 -4.35 -4.78
N ASP A 157 -8.47 -4.37 -3.53
CA ASP A 157 -9.36 -3.37 -2.94
C ASP A 157 -8.74 -2.82 -1.64
N PHE A 158 -8.92 -1.53 -1.41
CA PHE A 158 -8.44 -0.86 -0.21
C PHE A 158 -9.62 -0.43 0.67
N TRP A 159 -10.19 -1.38 1.42
CA TRP A 159 -11.24 -1.12 2.42
C TRP A 159 -12.57 -0.59 1.86
N GLY A 160 -13.09 -1.26 0.84
CA GLY A 160 -14.40 -1.00 0.26
C GLY A 160 -14.40 0.24 -0.61
N CYS A 161 -13.53 0.28 -1.62
CA CYS A 161 -13.31 1.45 -2.48
C CYS A 161 -12.66 2.66 -1.79
N GLY A 162 -11.81 2.42 -0.79
CA GLY A 162 -10.92 3.43 -0.26
C GLY A 162 -9.68 3.67 -1.13
N SER A 163 -8.81 4.53 -0.63
CA SER A 163 -7.58 4.95 -1.27
C SER A 163 -6.38 4.67 -0.37
N ILE A 164 -5.39 3.95 -0.88
CA ILE A 164 -4.10 3.83 -0.21
C ILE A 164 -3.20 4.98 -0.63
N TYR A 165 -2.70 5.73 0.35
CA TYR A 165 -1.76 6.83 0.13
C TYR A 165 -0.35 6.42 0.51
N ILE A 166 0.60 6.73 -0.35
CA ILE A 166 2.00 6.36 -0.20
C ILE A 166 2.85 7.64 -0.19
N PHE A 167 3.65 7.80 0.85
CA PHE A 167 4.58 8.90 1.04
C PHE A 167 6.00 8.37 1.21
N ILE A 168 6.99 9.12 0.75
CA ILE A 168 8.40 8.75 0.86
C ILE A 168 9.26 9.87 1.43
N ASN A 169 10.22 9.50 2.27
CA ASN A 169 11.41 10.28 2.52
C ASN A 169 12.59 9.67 1.73
N PRO A 170 12.99 10.27 0.60
CA PRO A 170 14.01 9.67 -0.29
C PRO A 170 15.42 9.68 0.31
N LYS A 171 15.70 10.52 1.32
CA LYS A 171 17.00 10.57 2.00
C LYS A 171 17.18 9.36 2.91
N THR A 172 16.14 9.00 3.66
CA THR A 172 16.17 7.92 4.65
C THR A 172 15.61 6.60 4.12
N LYS A 173 15.08 6.60 2.89
CA LYS A 173 14.34 5.48 2.26
C LYS A 173 13.17 4.97 3.13
N VAL A 174 12.56 5.86 3.90
CA VAL A 174 11.36 5.53 4.68
C VAL A 174 10.12 5.80 3.83
N VAL A 175 9.20 4.83 3.81
CA VAL A 175 7.91 4.93 3.12
C VAL A 175 6.80 4.83 4.15
N CYS A 176 5.80 5.70 4.05
CA CYS A 176 4.61 5.69 4.87
C CYS A 176 3.41 5.29 4.03
N TYR A 177 2.60 4.37 4.57
CA TYR A 177 1.34 3.94 3.99
C TYR A 177 0.21 4.24 4.96
N PHE A 178 -0.94 4.62 4.44
CA PHE A 178 -2.22 4.66 5.16
C PHE A 178 -3.37 4.59 4.17
N ILE A 179 -4.53 4.13 4.63
CA ILE A 179 -5.73 4.02 3.82
C ILE A 179 -6.75 5.04 4.34
N GLN A 180 -7.45 5.71 3.42
CA GLN A 180 -8.65 6.47 3.74
C GLN A 180 -9.82 5.85 2.99
N ASN A 181 -10.95 5.70 3.67
CA ASN A 181 -12.23 5.38 3.07
C ASN A 181 -13.30 6.37 3.57
N THR A 182 -14.46 6.39 2.91
CA THR A 182 -15.58 7.28 3.24
C THR A 182 -16.49 6.69 4.30
#